data_AF-A0A089NSM7-F1
#
_entry.id   AF-A0A089NSM7-F1
#
_cell.length_a   1.000
_cell.length_b   1.000
_cell.length_c   1.000
_cell.angle_alpha   90.00
_cell.angle_beta   90.00
_cell.angle_gamma   90.00
#
_symmetry.space_group_name_H-M   'P 1'
#
loop_
_entity.id
_entity.type
_entity.pdbx_description
1 polymer ?
#
loop_
_entity_poly.entity_id
_entity_poly.type
_entity_poly.pdbx_seq_one_letter_code
_entity_poly.pdbx_strand_id
1 'polypeptide(L)'
;MSIAREDWLRAHATLWYDDRRYRLAWLALPQAVTCAVAGLCMALAAQGVWGQPATASKARIAELSALRDRAGKDGDRTAFDALTAAATRGQIDAATKLGTLYDPLTAAYFPSKPAPNDFARAAALYGPGAAIGDLLAVARLADVLLDPANPNRDLRRGCRLAQTWFDDPETLERTITGEERLTVKLATCYVEPESGLPQDPVRAGGLVTAVLWRKHRPTMDAFINNLGQQNPALVSGLQRHLAEQRRYIGPVDGRPNPGIITALQVEAGITNTVATPRPEPRRMAPKGPDPEVIALATAARAGDRRKLAELKGRADAGDADALTAYARLFNPVMNKGDVFAPDAQVAVAAYERAAAAGNGMAAGEAAVLYDSGYGNVAKDPRKAAALALRGIDLKDDQITFWLLFPEAGHWSDGFWGALQAELTTRGFYTLPVENTRNPAVITALRAYMKAKS
;
A
#
# COMPACT_ATOMS: atom_id res chain seq x y z
N MET A 1 -29.22 -6.79 71.68
CA MET A 1 -29.25 -7.08 70.22
C MET A 1 -30.49 -7.86 69.75
N SER A 2 -31.30 -8.52 70.60
CA SER A 2 -32.49 -9.27 70.11
C SER A 2 -33.72 -8.40 69.86
N ILE A 3 -34.02 -7.42 70.74
CA ILE A 3 -35.21 -6.55 70.63
C ILE A 3 -35.20 -5.73 69.33
N ALA A 4 -34.07 -5.12 68.96
CA ALA A 4 -33.94 -4.34 67.72
C ALA A 4 -34.13 -5.19 66.44
N ARG A 5 -33.83 -6.49 66.49
CA ARG A 5 -34.02 -7.42 65.36
C ARG A 5 -35.48 -7.85 65.25
N GLU A 6 -36.16 -8.04 66.37
CA GLU A 6 -37.59 -8.34 66.43
C GLU A 6 -38.45 -7.16 65.97
N ASP A 7 -38.05 -5.93 66.29
CA ASP A 7 -38.74 -4.72 65.84
C ASP A 7 -38.55 -4.49 64.35
N TRP A 8 -37.34 -4.76 63.83
CA TRP A 8 -37.07 -4.71 62.40
C TRP A 8 -37.85 -5.78 61.62
N LEU A 9 -37.91 -7.02 62.12
CA LEU A 9 -38.68 -8.09 61.49
C LEU A 9 -40.17 -7.80 61.47
N ARG A 10 -40.71 -7.24 62.55
CA ARG A 10 -42.11 -6.79 62.60
C ARG A 10 -42.37 -5.67 61.60
N ALA A 11 -41.54 -4.64 61.57
CA ALA A 11 -41.66 -3.53 60.63
C ALA A 11 -41.57 -4.01 59.18
N HIS A 12 -40.63 -4.91 58.88
CA HIS A 12 -40.51 -5.54 57.56
C HIS A 12 -41.76 -6.35 57.21
N ALA A 13 -42.28 -7.17 58.13
CA ALA A 13 -43.47 -7.98 57.89
C ALA A 13 -44.70 -7.11 57.62
N THR A 14 -44.94 -6.06 58.41
CA THR A 14 -46.04 -5.11 58.15
C THR A 14 -45.92 -4.45 56.78
N LEU A 15 -44.74 -3.95 56.43
CA LEU A 15 -44.52 -3.32 55.11
C LEU A 15 -44.64 -4.33 53.97
N TRP A 16 -44.22 -5.58 54.19
CA TRP A 16 -44.32 -6.65 53.20
C TRP A 16 -45.77 -7.02 52.90
N TYR A 17 -46.64 -7.18 53.91
CA TYR A 17 -48.01 -7.59 53.64
C TYR A 17 -48.91 -6.42 53.24
N ASP A 18 -48.73 -5.24 53.85
CA ASP A 18 -49.67 -4.12 53.72
C ASP A 18 -49.29 -3.13 52.61
N ASP A 19 -48.00 -3.00 52.24
CA ASP A 19 -47.55 -2.06 51.22
C ASP A 19 -47.15 -2.77 49.91
N ARG A 20 -47.97 -2.59 48.88
CA ARG A 20 -47.72 -3.15 47.53
C ARG A 20 -46.48 -2.55 46.87
N ARG A 21 -46.17 -1.27 47.12
CA ARG A 21 -44.99 -0.58 46.55
C ARG A 21 -43.72 -1.08 47.21
N TYR A 22 -43.74 -1.30 48.53
CA TYR A 22 -42.61 -1.86 49.27
C TYR A 22 -42.25 -3.27 48.77
N ARG A 23 -43.25 -4.15 48.61
CA ARG A 23 -43.05 -5.48 48.00
C ARG A 23 -42.45 -5.41 46.61
N LEU A 24 -43.02 -4.56 45.75
CA LEU A 24 -42.57 -4.44 44.38
C LEU A 24 -41.13 -3.91 44.32
N ALA A 25 -40.78 -2.94 45.17
CA ALA A 25 -39.42 -2.43 45.30
C ALA A 25 -38.45 -3.53 45.77
N TRP A 26 -38.81 -4.33 46.78
CA TRP A 26 -37.96 -5.42 47.27
C TRP A 26 -37.73 -6.53 46.25
N LEU A 27 -38.70 -6.81 45.37
CA LEU A 27 -38.56 -7.80 44.31
C LEU A 27 -37.81 -7.24 43.09
N ALA A 28 -38.08 -5.99 42.71
CA ALA A 28 -37.54 -5.38 41.49
C ALA A 28 -36.13 -4.80 41.68
N LEU A 29 -35.80 -4.23 42.84
CA LEU A 29 -34.51 -3.58 43.07
C LEU A 29 -33.31 -4.54 42.94
N PRO A 30 -33.32 -5.76 43.52
CA PRO A 30 -32.21 -6.69 43.34
C PRO A 30 -32.02 -7.09 41.87
N GLN A 31 -33.11 -7.26 41.12
CA GLN A 31 -33.07 -7.57 39.69
C GLN A 31 -32.54 -6.39 38.87
N ALA A 32 -33.02 -5.17 39.16
CA ALA A 32 -32.56 -3.94 38.51
C ALA A 32 -31.07 -3.69 38.79
N VAL A 33 -30.60 -3.91 40.02
CA VAL A 33 -29.17 -3.82 40.38
C VAL A 33 -28.37 -4.89 39.63
N THR A 34 -28.86 -6.13 39.56
CA THR A 34 -28.20 -7.20 38.80
C THR A 34 -28.11 -6.85 37.32
N CYS A 35 -29.17 -6.34 36.70
CA CYS A 35 -29.17 -5.87 35.32
C CYS A 35 -28.23 -4.68 35.11
N ALA A 36 -28.19 -3.73 36.05
CA ALA A 36 -27.30 -2.58 35.98
C ALA A 36 -25.82 -2.98 36.11
N VAL A 37 -25.50 -3.88 37.04
CA VAL A 37 -24.15 -4.44 37.20
C VAL A 37 -23.74 -5.26 35.98
N ALA A 38 -24.64 -6.12 35.47
CA ALA A 38 -24.38 -6.87 34.23
C ALA A 38 -24.16 -5.92 33.04
N GLY A 39 -24.98 -4.87 32.92
CA GLY A 39 -24.82 -3.83 31.90
C GLY A 39 -23.51 -3.06 32.04
N LEU A 40 -23.09 -2.73 33.26
CA LEU A 40 -21.81 -2.07 33.53
C LEU A 40 -20.63 -2.99 33.22
N CYS A 41 -20.68 -4.27 33.63
CA CYS A 41 -19.67 -5.26 33.28
C CYS A 41 -19.56 -5.45 31.76
N MET A 42 -20.69 -5.46 31.05
CA MET A 42 -20.73 -5.52 29.59
C MET A 42 -20.16 -4.25 28.95
N ALA A 43 -20.48 -3.07 29.47
CA ALA A 43 -19.96 -1.79 28.98
C ALA A 43 -18.45 -1.65 29.20
N LEU A 44 -17.94 -2.13 30.35
CA LEU A 44 -16.51 -2.13 30.68
C LEU A 44 -15.73 -3.20 29.87
N ALA A 45 -16.38 -4.31 29.51
CA ALA A 45 -15.81 -5.34 28.65
C ALA A 45 -15.88 -4.99 27.14
N ALA A 46 -16.76 -4.06 26.76
CA ALA A 46 -16.94 -3.60 25.39
C ALA A 46 -15.85 -2.58 24.99
N GLN A 47 -14.62 -3.05 24.86
CA GLN A 47 -13.62 -2.40 24.00
C GLN A 47 -13.72 -2.89 22.54
N GLY A 48 -14.79 -3.62 22.18
CA GLY A 48 -15.05 -4.15 20.85
C GLY A 48 -16.49 -3.91 20.40
N VAL A 49 -16.69 -3.78 19.09
CA VAL A 49 -18.00 -3.60 18.46
C VAL A 49 -18.88 -4.81 18.72
N TRP A 50 -20.08 -4.58 19.27
CA TRP A 50 -21.06 -5.62 19.60
C TRP A 50 -21.42 -6.44 18.34
N GLY A 51 -21.43 -7.78 18.44
CA GLY A 51 -21.80 -8.68 17.34
C GLY A 51 -20.65 -9.16 16.43
N GLN A 52 -19.42 -8.71 16.64
CA GLN A 52 -18.23 -9.28 16.02
C GLN A 52 -17.73 -10.48 16.86
N PRO A 53 -17.38 -11.64 16.26
CA PRO A 53 -16.75 -12.72 17.02
C PRO A 53 -15.46 -12.23 17.67
N ALA A 54 -15.19 -12.66 18.90
CA ALA A 54 -13.95 -12.30 19.59
C ALA A 54 -12.73 -12.81 18.80
N THR A 55 -12.06 -11.92 18.07
CA THR A 55 -10.71 -12.19 17.56
C THR A 55 -9.77 -12.35 18.73
N ALA A 56 -8.83 -13.28 18.65
CA ALA A 56 -7.91 -13.54 19.74
C ALA A 56 -7.05 -12.30 20.08
N SER A 57 -6.65 -12.16 21.35
CA SER A 57 -5.65 -11.15 21.73
C SER A 57 -4.34 -11.36 20.95
N LYS A 58 -3.53 -10.31 20.76
CA LYS A 58 -2.23 -10.43 20.06
C LYS A 58 -1.37 -11.59 20.60
N ALA A 59 -1.35 -11.76 21.93
CA ALA A 59 -0.65 -12.86 22.58
C ALA A 59 -1.20 -14.24 22.17
N ARG A 60 -2.53 -14.37 22.10
CA ARG A 60 -3.19 -15.61 21.69
C ARG A 60 -2.97 -15.89 20.19
N ILE A 61 -2.95 -14.87 19.33
CA ILE A 61 -2.61 -15.03 17.91
C ILE A 61 -1.17 -15.56 17.75
N ALA A 62 -0.22 -15.03 18.54
CA ALA A 62 1.17 -15.51 18.53
C ALA A 62 1.27 -16.96 19.01
N GLU A 63 0.55 -17.33 20.08
CA GLU A 63 0.47 -18.71 20.56
C GLU A 63 -0.09 -19.67 19.51
N LEU A 64 -1.20 -19.31 18.86
CA LEU A 64 -1.81 -20.12 17.79
C LEU A 64 -0.88 -20.28 16.59
N SER A 65 -0.10 -19.24 16.27
CA SER A 65 0.91 -19.30 15.20
C SER A 65 2.06 -20.23 15.58
N ALA A 66 2.50 -20.22 16.83
CA ALA A 66 3.51 -21.15 17.34
C ALA A 66 3.01 -22.61 17.31
N LEU A 67 1.74 -22.85 17.68
CA LEU A 67 1.13 -24.18 17.57
C LEU A 67 1.12 -24.68 16.12
N ARG A 68 0.69 -23.83 15.17
CA ARG A 68 0.73 -24.16 13.73
C ARG A 68 2.15 -24.48 13.27
N ASP A 69 3.12 -23.65 13.64
CA ASP A 69 4.49 -23.82 13.19
C ASP A 69 5.11 -25.10 13.73
N ARG A 70 4.93 -25.44 15.01
CA ARG A 70 5.36 -26.73 15.56
C ARG A 70 4.66 -27.91 14.89
N ALA A 71 3.35 -27.81 14.71
CA ALA A 71 2.60 -28.86 14.02
C ALA A 71 3.08 -29.05 12.57
N GLY A 72 3.33 -27.96 11.84
CA GLY A 72 3.65 -27.99 10.41
C GLY A 72 5.12 -28.23 10.08
N LYS A 73 6.04 -27.70 10.89
CA LYS A 73 7.50 -27.80 10.65
C LYS A 73 8.12 -28.98 11.37
N ASP A 74 7.68 -29.24 12.61
CA ASP A 74 8.27 -30.29 13.45
C ASP A 74 7.43 -31.58 13.47
N GLY A 75 6.21 -31.53 12.93
CA GLY A 75 5.28 -32.66 12.97
C GLY A 75 4.69 -32.94 14.36
N ASP A 76 4.70 -31.93 15.25
CA ASP A 76 4.17 -32.02 16.61
C ASP A 76 2.66 -32.27 16.61
N ARG A 77 2.28 -33.54 16.83
CA ARG A 77 0.87 -33.97 16.91
C ARG A 77 0.12 -33.34 18.07
N THR A 78 0.80 -33.07 19.19
CA THR A 78 0.15 -32.44 20.36
C THR A 78 -0.23 -31.00 20.03
N ALA A 79 0.66 -30.26 19.35
CA ALA A 79 0.35 -28.92 18.87
C ALA A 79 -0.78 -28.93 17.82
N PHE A 80 -0.78 -29.91 16.92
CA PHE A 80 -1.85 -30.09 15.94
C PHE A 80 -3.21 -30.36 16.59
N ASP A 81 -3.27 -31.25 17.57
CA ASP A 81 -4.49 -31.59 18.30
C ASP A 81 -5.00 -30.39 19.12
N ALA A 82 -4.09 -29.65 19.76
CA ALA A 82 -4.44 -28.43 20.49
C ALA A 82 -5.02 -27.34 19.57
N LEU A 83 -4.43 -27.16 18.38
CA LEU A 83 -4.91 -26.22 17.37
C LEU A 83 -6.28 -26.67 16.82
N THR A 84 -6.45 -27.97 16.57
CA THR A 84 -7.72 -28.57 16.15
C THR A 84 -8.80 -28.36 17.19
N ALA A 85 -8.52 -28.64 18.47
CA ALA A 85 -9.47 -28.44 19.55
C ALA A 85 -9.88 -26.96 19.70
N ALA A 86 -8.95 -26.03 19.51
CA ALA A 86 -9.25 -24.60 19.51
C ALA A 86 -10.17 -24.20 18.34
N ALA A 87 -9.91 -24.71 17.13
CA ALA A 87 -10.76 -24.50 15.96
C ALA A 87 -12.17 -25.08 16.17
N THR A 88 -12.29 -26.30 16.70
CA THR A 88 -13.57 -26.96 17.01
C THR A 88 -14.39 -26.19 18.05
N ARG A 89 -13.73 -25.46 18.97
CA ARG A 89 -14.40 -24.55 19.93
C ARG A 89 -14.82 -23.21 19.30
N GLY A 90 -14.68 -23.04 17.99
CA GLY A 90 -15.10 -21.83 17.28
C GLY A 90 -14.09 -20.68 17.30
N GLN A 91 -12.82 -20.92 17.69
CA GLN A 91 -11.78 -19.88 17.56
C GLN A 91 -11.42 -19.70 16.09
N ILE A 92 -11.86 -18.59 15.50
CA ILE A 92 -11.67 -18.26 14.08
C ILE A 92 -10.18 -18.23 13.72
N ASP A 93 -9.35 -17.56 14.52
CA ASP A 93 -7.90 -17.53 14.30
C ASP A 93 -7.28 -18.92 14.28
N ALA A 94 -7.73 -19.81 15.17
CA ALA A 94 -7.24 -21.18 15.23
C ALA A 94 -7.68 -21.97 13.99
N ALA A 95 -8.91 -21.78 13.54
CA ALA A 95 -9.42 -22.38 12.30
C ALA A 95 -8.62 -21.90 11.09
N THR A 96 -8.36 -20.59 10.96
CA THR A 96 -7.51 -20.05 9.87
C THR A 96 -6.12 -20.64 9.91
N LYS A 97 -5.46 -20.73 11.08
CA LYS A 97 -4.12 -21.34 11.17
C LYS A 97 -4.16 -22.85 10.89
N LEU A 98 -5.17 -23.57 11.36
CA LEU A 98 -5.36 -24.99 11.04
C LEU A 98 -5.58 -25.20 9.54
N GLY A 99 -6.33 -24.31 8.89
CA GLY A 99 -6.58 -24.32 7.45
C GLY A 99 -5.28 -24.38 6.64
N THR A 100 -4.27 -23.60 7.04
CA THR A 100 -2.95 -23.61 6.38
C THR A 100 -2.18 -24.93 6.47
N LEU A 101 -2.56 -25.84 7.39
CA LEU A 101 -1.99 -27.18 7.48
C LEU A 101 -2.71 -28.18 6.56
N TYR A 102 -3.95 -27.89 6.16
CA TYR A 102 -4.67 -28.67 5.14
C TYR A 102 -4.47 -28.11 3.72
N ASP A 103 -4.18 -26.82 3.62
CA ASP A 103 -4.07 -26.10 2.36
C ASP A 103 -2.87 -26.59 1.52
N PRO A 104 -3.13 -27.19 0.33
CA PRO A 104 -2.07 -27.65 -0.57
C PRO A 104 -1.13 -26.51 -1.02
N LEU A 105 -1.63 -25.27 -1.07
CA LEU A 105 -0.90 -24.10 -1.55
C LEU A 105 0.11 -23.55 -0.54
N THR A 106 0.02 -23.96 0.72
CA THR A 106 0.96 -23.62 1.79
C THR A 106 1.77 -24.81 2.27
N ALA A 107 1.55 -26.01 1.69
CA ALA A 107 2.21 -27.24 2.11
C ALA A 107 3.75 -27.16 2.10
N ALA A 108 4.33 -26.41 1.15
CA ALA A 108 5.78 -26.21 1.06
C ALA A 108 6.38 -25.50 2.29
N TYR A 109 5.59 -24.69 3.02
CA TYR A 109 6.04 -24.03 4.25
C TYR A 109 5.94 -24.94 5.49
N PHE A 110 5.24 -26.07 5.38
CA PHE A 110 4.94 -27.00 6.46
C PHE A 110 5.24 -28.45 6.05
N PRO A 111 6.51 -28.79 5.83
CA PRO A 111 6.91 -30.07 5.24
C PRO A 111 6.57 -31.29 6.10
N SER A 112 6.42 -31.11 7.41
CA SER A 112 6.19 -32.18 8.39
C SER A 112 4.75 -32.22 8.91
N LYS A 113 3.83 -31.47 8.31
CA LYS A 113 2.46 -31.33 8.80
C LYS A 113 1.75 -32.69 8.89
N PRO A 114 1.06 -33.00 10.01
CA PRO A 114 0.38 -34.29 10.21
C PRO A 114 -0.98 -34.37 9.49
N ALA A 115 -1.30 -33.39 8.64
CA ALA A 115 -2.55 -33.28 7.90
C ALA A 115 -2.35 -33.54 6.41
N PRO A 116 -3.25 -34.27 5.73
CA PRO A 116 -3.22 -34.40 4.28
C PRO A 116 -3.51 -33.06 3.59
N ASN A 117 -3.11 -32.96 2.32
CA ASN A 117 -3.50 -31.86 1.45
C ASN A 117 -4.97 -32.00 1.06
N ASP A 118 -5.79 -31.01 1.41
CA ASP A 118 -7.24 -31.03 1.21
C ASP A 118 -7.77 -29.60 1.02
N PHE A 119 -8.04 -29.24 -0.24
CA PHE A 119 -8.61 -27.94 -0.59
C PHE A 119 -9.98 -27.68 0.04
N ALA A 120 -10.85 -28.69 0.10
CA ALA A 120 -12.20 -28.54 0.61
C ALA A 120 -12.17 -28.24 2.12
N ARG A 121 -11.32 -28.97 2.85
CA ARG A 121 -11.14 -28.75 4.29
C ARG A 121 -10.46 -27.42 4.59
N ALA A 122 -9.45 -27.03 3.81
CA ALA A 122 -8.83 -25.71 3.94
C ALA A 122 -9.86 -24.59 3.71
N ALA A 123 -10.64 -24.65 2.63
CA ALA A 123 -11.69 -23.67 2.33
C ALA A 123 -12.76 -23.59 3.43
N ALA A 124 -13.18 -24.73 3.99
CA ALA A 124 -14.13 -24.77 5.09
C ALA A 124 -13.58 -24.10 6.37
N LEU A 125 -12.29 -24.26 6.64
CA LEU A 125 -11.62 -23.66 7.81
C LEU A 125 -11.39 -22.16 7.65
N TYR A 126 -11.14 -21.66 6.43
CA TYR A 126 -11.03 -20.23 6.16
C TYR A 126 -12.39 -19.52 6.10
N GLY A 127 -13.46 -20.24 5.72
CA GLY A 127 -14.81 -19.71 5.51
C GLY A 127 -15.32 -18.78 6.62
N PRO A 128 -15.34 -19.21 7.90
CA PRO A 128 -15.83 -18.38 9.00
C PRO A 128 -15.04 -17.08 9.18
N GLY A 129 -13.71 -17.11 9.05
CA GLY A 129 -12.87 -15.92 9.16
C GLY A 129 -13.09 -14.95 8.00
N ALA A 130 -13.17 -15.48 6.78
CA ALA A 130 -13.45 -14.67 5.60
C ALA A 130 -14.83 -13.99 5.68
N ALA A 131 -15.83 -14.67 6.26
CA ALA A 131 -17.18 -14.12 6.41
C ALA A 131 -17.25 -12.90 7.33
N ILE A 132 -16.32 -12.75 8.26
CA ILE A 132 -16.24 -11.60 9.17
C ILE A 132 -15.18 -10.57 8.78
N GLY A 133 -14.50 -10.78 7.65
CA GLY A 133 -13.48 -9.87 7.14
C GLY A 133 -12.07 -10.07 7.70
N ASP A 134 -11.74 -11.23 8.29
CA ASP A 134 -10.35 -11.55 8.63
C ASP A 134 -9.50 -11.61 7.36
N LEU A 135 -8.61 -10.64 7.15
CA LEU A 135 -7.89 -10.46 5.88
C LEU A 135 -7.05 -11.66 5.48
N LEU A 136 -6.45 -12.35 6.45
CA LEU A 136 -5.70 -13.57 6.17
C LEU A 136 -6.64 -14.68 5.66
N ALA A 137 -7.77 -14.91 6.33
CA ALA A 137 -8.75 -15.88 5.87
C ALA A 137 -9.37 -15.51 4.52
N VAL A 138 -9.65 -14.21 4.26
CA VAL A 138 -10.13 -13.73 2.97
C VAL A 138 -9.11 -14.07 1.87
N ALA A 139 -7.83 -13.71 2.07
CA ALA A 139 -6.77 -13.97 1.10
C ALA A 139 -6.60 -15.46 0.83
N ARG A 140 -6.52 -16.29 1.88
CA ARG A 140 -6.30 -17.73 1.74
C ARG A 140 -7.50 -18.45 1.13
N LEU A 141 -8.73 -18.07 1.49
CA LEU A 141 -9.92 -18.61 0.87
C LEU A 141 -10.00 -18.23 -0.60
N ALA A 142 -9.69 -16.97 -0.95
CA ALA A 142 -9.64 -16.53 -2.34
C ALA A 142 -8.61 -17.36 -3.14
N ASP A 143 -7.41 -17.53 -2.60
CA ASP A 143 -6.33 -18.26 -3.26
C ASP A 143 -6.69 -19.74 -3.53
N VAL A 144 -7.30 -20.41 -2.55
CA VAL A 144 -7.82 -21.78 -2.69
C VAL A 144 -8.96 -21.88 -3.70
N LEU A 145 -9.92 -20.95 -3.66
CA LEU A 145 -11.08 -20.97 -4.57
C LEU A 145 -10.72 -20.61 -6.01
N LEU A 146 -9.61 -19.91 -6.22
CA LEU A 146 -9.09 -19.54 -7.53
C LEU A 146 -8.07 -20.54 -8.09
N ASP A 147 -7.70 -21.58 -7.32
CA ASP A 147 -6.70 -22.52 -7.79
C ASP A 147 -7.27 -23.51 -8.82
N PRO A 148 -6.64 -23.65 -9.99
CA PRO A 148 -7.10 -24.61 -11.00
C PRO A 148 -7.06 -26.07 -10.52
N ALA A 149 -6.18 -26.41 -9.58
CA ALA A 149 -6.08 -27.76 -9.02
C ALA A 149 -7.17 -28.08 -7.99
N ASN A 150 -7.94 -27.08 -7.55
CA ASN A 150 -9.06 -27.31 -6.63
C ASN A 150 -10.30 -27.80 -7.40
N PRO A 151 -10.77 -29.04 -7.16
CA PRO A 151 -11.97 -29.56 -7.84
C PRO A 151 -13.25 -28.84 -7.43
N ASN A 152 -13.25 -28.18 -6.26
CA ASN A 152 -14.35 -27.39 -5.73
C ASN A 152 -14.09 -25.88 -5.87
N ARG A 153 -13.29 -25.48 -6.88
CA ARG A 153 -13.03 -24.07 -7.15
C ARG A 153 -14.32 -23.31 -7.44
N ASP A 154 -14.39 -22.06 -6.98
CA ASP A 154 -15.51 -21.15 -7.24
C ASP A 154 -14.93 -19.82 -7.70
N LEU A 155 -14.87 -19.65 -9.01
CA LEU A 155 -14.25 -18.49 -9.65
C LEU A 155 -14.91 -17.18 -9.19
N ARG A 156 -16.25 -17.10 -9.19
CA ARG A 156 -16.97 -15.87 -8.84
C ARG A 156 -16.78 -15.48 -7.39
N ARG A 157 -16.84 -16.46 -6.49
CA ARG A 157 -16.60 -16.20 -5.07
C ARG A 157 -15.14 -15.87 -4.81
N GLY A 158 -14.21 -16.62 -5.39
CA GLY A 158 -12.78 -16.40 -5.28
C GLY A 158 -12.37 -15.00 -5.75
N CYS A 159 -12.84 -14.58 -6.93
CA CYS A 159 -12.54 -13.26 -7.50
C CYS A 159 -13.11 -12.12 -6.66
N ARG A 160 -14.32 -12.25 -6.12
CA ARG A 160 -14.90 -11.25 -5.20
C ARG A 160 -14.10 -11.15 -3.90
N LEU A 161 -13.67 -12.27 -3.34
CA LEU A 161 -12.84 -12.27 -2.12
C LEU A 161 -11.46 -11.68 -2.38
N ALA A 162 -10.82 -12.03 -3.51
CA ALA A 162 -9.54 -11.45 -3.92
C ALA A 162 -9.66 -9.93 -4.11
N GLN A 163 -10.75 -9.46 -4.72
CA GLN A 163 -11.03 -8.03 -4.87
C GLN A 163 -11.24 -7.35 -3.51
N THR A 164 -12.02 -7.96 -2.61
CA THR A 164 -12.26 -7.45 -1.26
C THR A 164 -10.95 -7.31 -0.48
N TRP A 165 -10.08 -8.31 -0.57
CA TRP A 165 -8.76 -8.27 0.05
C TRP A 165 -7.87 -7.16 -0.54
N PHE A 166 -7.89 -6.98 -1.86
CA PHE A 166 -7.08 -5.98 -2.55
C PHE A 166 -7.52 -4.54 -2.26
N ASP A 167 -8.84 -4.32 -2.10
CA ASP A 167 -9.41 -3.00 -1.83
C ASP A 167 -9.31 -2.59 -0.34
N ASP A 168 -8.91 -3.51 0.55
CA ASP A 168 -8.79 -3.23 1.97
C ASP A 168 -7.63 -2.23 2.27
N PRO A 169 -7.86 -1.16 3.05
CA PRO A 169 -6.83 -0.18 3.39
C PRO A 169 -5.56 -0.77 4.03
N GLU A 170 -5.68 -1.81 4.87
CA GLU A 170 -4.52 -2.44 5.53
C GLU A 170 -3.63 -3.17 4.50
N THR A 171 -4.23 -3.72 3.44
CA THR A 171 -3.50 -4.33 2.31
C THR A 171 -2.77 -3.27 1.48
N LEU A 172 -3.40 -2.12 1.26
CA LEU A 172 -2.79 -0.99 0.53
C LEU A 172 -1.59 -0.40 1.28
N GLU A 173 -1.62 -0.39 2.62
CA GLU A 173 -0.52 0.08 3.47
C GLU A 173 0.64 -0.93 3.58
N ARG A 174 0.34 -2.24 3.65
CA ARG A 174 1.37 -3.28 3.83
C ARG A 174 2.12 -3.67 2.56
N THR A 175 1.71 -3.15 1.40
CA THR A 175 2.31 -3.48 0.09
C THR A 175 2.02 -4.96 -0.25
N ILE A 176 1.83 -5.33 -1.52
CA ILE A 176 1.45 -6.70 -2.00
C ILE A 176 2.43 -7.84 -1.59
N THR A 177 3.42 -7.54 -0.76
CA THR A 177 4.54 -8.41 -0.37
C THR A 177 4.05 -9.70 0.30
N GLY A 178 4.39 -10.84 -0.29
CA GLY A 178 3.99 -12.16 0.20
C GLY A 178 2.64 -12.65 -0.32
N GLU A 179 1.94 -11.85 -1.11
CA GLU A 179 0.63 -12.18 -1.73
C GLU A 179 0.67 -12.01 -3.27
N GLU A 180 1.86 -12.17 -3.85
CA GLU A 180 2.11 -12.04 -5.29
C GLU A 180 1.27 -13.04 -6.11
N ARG A 181 1.12 -14.27 -5.62
CA ARG A 181 0.30 -15.31 -6.27
C ARG A 181 -1.18 -14.90 -6.36
N LEU A 182 -1.75 -14.43 -5.25
CA LEU A 182 -3.16 -14.01 -5.20
C LEU A 182 -3.40 -12.80 -6.12
N THR A 183 -2.43 -11.88 -6.18
CA THR A 183 -2.50 -10.71 -7.06
C THR A 183 -2.53 -11.09 -8.55
N VAL A 184 -1.72 -12.07 -8.96
CA VAL A 184 -1.77 -12.59 -10.33
C VAL A 184 -3.10 -13.30 -10.60
N LYS A 185 -3.63 -14.08 -9.64
CA LYS A 185 -4.96 -14.70 -9.77
C LYS A 185 -6.07 -13.65 -9.91
N LEU A 186 -5.98 -12.53 -9.18
CA LEU A 186 -6.90 -11.40 -9.34
C LEU A 186 -6.78 -10.74 -10.73
N ALA A 187 -5.58 -10.65 -11.30
CA ALA A 187 -5.40 -10.18 -12.67
C ALA A 187 -6.16 -11.05 -13.67
N THR A 188 -6.13 -12.37 -13.49
CA THR A 188 -6.92 -13.30 -14.32
C THR A 188 -8.42 -13.06 -14.17
N CYS A 189 -8.92 -12.76 -12.97
CA CYS A 189 -10.33 -12.42 -12.76
C CYS A 189 -10.80 -11.22 -13.61
N TYR A 190 -9.94 -10.25 -13.88
CA TYR A 190 -10.28 -9.07 -14.68
C TYR A 190 -10.39 -9.33 -16.19
N VAL A 191 -10.02 -10.52 -16.65
CA VAL A 191 -10.07 -10.90 -18.06
C VAL A 191 -10.89 -12.15 -18.35
N GLU A 192 -11.43 -12.79 -17.31
CA GLU A 192 -12.35 -13.92 -17.42
C GLU A 192 -13.79 -13.43 -17.25
N PRO A 193 -14.66 -13.52 -18.28
CA PRO A 193 -16.05 -13.09 -18.19
C PRO A 193 -16.85 -13.79 -17.08
N GLU A 194 -16.50 -15.03 -16.76
CA GLU A 194 -17.17 -15.84 -15.75
C GLU A 194 -16.86 -15.40 -14.32
N SER A 195 -15.85 -14.54 -14.12
CA SER A 195 -15.37 -14.08 -12.82
C SER A 195 -16.39 -13.27 -12.01
N GLY A 196 -17.37 -12.67 -12.70
CA GLY A 196 -18.33 -11.75 -12.10
C GLY A 196 -17.75 -10.40 -11.69
N LEU A 197 -16.47 -10.12 -11.98
CA LEU A 197 -15.89 -8.78 -11.89
C LEU A 197 -16.06 -8.03 -13.22
N PRO A 198 -16.12 -6.68 -13.19
CA PRO A 198 -16.03 -5.87 -14.41
C PRO A 198 -14.72 -6.20 -15.15
N GLN A 199 -14.82 -6.47 -16.45
CA GLN A 199 -13.65 -6.80 -17.26
C GLN A 199 -12.78 -5.56 -17.44
N ASP A 200 -11.53 -5.65 -17.01
CA ASP A 200 -10.55 -4.57 -17.09
C ASP A 200 -9.15 -5.14 -17.42
N PRO A 201 -8.88 -5.43 -18.70
CA PRO A 201 -7.60 -5.99 -19.11
C PRO A 201 -6.40 -5.07 -18.80
N VAL A 202 -6.58 -3.75 -18.80
CA VAL A 202 -5.48 -2.81 -18.52
C VAL A 202 -5.09 -2.91 -17.05
N ARG A 203 -6.08 -2.94 -16.14
CA ARG A 203 -5.85 -3.19 -14.71
C ARG A 203 -5.22 -4.55 -14.46
N ALA A 204 -5.67 -5.59 -15.17
CA ALA A 204 -5.04 -6.91 -15.12
C ALA A 204 -3.55 -6.84 -15.48
N GLY A 205 -3.21 -6.12 -16.55
CA GLY A 205 -1.83 -5.87 -16.95
C GLY A 205 -1.01 -5.18 -15.86
N GLY A 206 -1.56 -4.14 -15.24
CA GLY A 206 -0.92 -3.41 -14.14
C GLY A 206 -0.65 -4.25 -12.89
N LEU A 207 -1.56 -5.16 -12.54
CA LEU A 207 -1.36 -6.08 -11.41
C LEU A 207 -0.20 -7.04 -11.68
N VAL A 208 -0.09 -7.58 -12.90
CA VAL A 208 1.00 -8.48 -13.28
C VAL A 208 2.35 -7.76 -13.31
N THR A 209 2.43 -6.55 -13.88
CA THR A 209 3.68 -5.77 -13.92
C THR A 209 4.13 -5.34 -12.53
N ALA A 210 3.21 -4.98 -11.63
CA ALA A 210 3.51 -4.69 -10.23
C ALA A 210 4.13 -5.88 -9.48
N VAL A 211 3.74 -7.11 -9.83
CA VAL A 211 4.35 -8.33 -9.28
C VAL A 211 5.69 -8.64 -9.95
N LEU A 212 5.84 -8.40 -11.25
CA LEU A 212 7.11 -8.60 -11.97
C LEU A 212 8.23 -7.72 -11.40
N TRP A 213 7.93 -6.47 -11.05
CA TRP A 213 8.91 -5.55 -10.42
C TRP A 213 9.53 -6.11 -9.13
N ARG A 214 8.80 -6.98 -8.43
CA ARG A 214 9.26 -7.67 -7.20
C ARG A 214 10.10 -8.91 -7.47
N LYS A 215 10.27 -9.29 -8.74
CA LYS A 215 11.04 -10.47 -9.16
C LYS A 215 10.47 -11.78 -8.58
N HIS A 216 9.14 -11.85 -8.43
CA HIS A 216 8.49 -13.08 -7.99
C HIS A 216 8.67 -14.17 -9.06
N ARG A 217 9.51 -15.17 -8.73
CA ARG A 217 10.01 -16.15 -9.69
C ARG A 217 8.90 -16.91 -10.44
N PRO A 218 7.83 -17.42 -9.79
CA PRO A 218 6.73 -18.04 -10.52
C PRO A 218 6.05 -17.12 -11.54
N THR A 219 5.90 -15.82 -11.22
CA THR A 219 5.33 -14.84 -12.16
C THR A 219 6.28 -14.56 -13.32
N MET A 220 7.58 -14.43 -13.05
CA MET A 220 8.58 -14.29 -14.11
C MET A 220 8.57 -15.51 -15.04
N ASP A 221 8.53 -16.72 -14.50
CA ASP A 221 8.45 -17.94 -15.31
C ASP A 221 7.16 -18.00 -16.14
N ALA A 222 6.02 -17.61 -15.55
CA ALA A 222 4.73 -17.61 -16.23
C ALA A 222 4.64 -16.57 -17.36
N PHE A 223 5.16 -15.35 -17.16
CA PHE A 223 4.94 -14.22 -18.06
C PHE A 223 6.15 -13.84 -18.93
N ILE A 224 7.34 -14.34 -18.63
CA ILE A 224 8.53 -14.14 -19.48
C ILE A 224 8.82 -15.40 -20.26
N ASN A 225 8.92 -16.54 -19.58
CA ASN A 225 9.32 -17.80 -20.21
C ASN A 225 8.13 -18.53 -20.87
N ASN A 226 6.93 -18.39 -20.31
CA ASN A 226 5.72 -19.12 -20.74
C ASN A 226 4.56 -18.19 -21.14
N LEU A 227 4.85 -16.98 -21.63
CA LEU A 227 3.81 -15.99 -21.98
C LEU A 227 2.76 -16.55 -22.95
N GLY A 228 3.15 -17.45 -23.86
CA GLY A 228 2.23 -18.08 -24.82
C GLY A 228 1.22 -19.06 -24.22
N GLN A 229 1.37 -19.43 -22.96
CA GLN A 229 0.39 -20.24 -22.23
C GLN A 229 -0.64 -19.37 -21.49
N GLN A 230 -0.44 -18.05 -21.45
CA GLN A 230 -1.33 -17.13 -20.75
C GLN A 230 -2.59 -16.84 -21.59
N ASN A 231 -3.67 -16.47 -20.90
CA ASN A 231 -4.92 -16.07 -21.54
C ASN A 231 -4.66 -14.89 -22.52
N PRO A 232 -5.06 -14.97 -23.80
CA PRO A 232 -4.85 -13.89 -24.77
C PRO A 232 -5.42 -12.54 -24.32
N ALA A 233 -6.53 -12.53 -23.58
CA ALA A 233 -7.10 -11.31 -23.02
C ALA A 233 -6.15 -10.68 -21.98
N LEU A 234 -5.49 -11.49 -21.16
CA LEU A 234 -4.45 -11.03 -20.21
C LEU A 234 -3.22 -10.49 -20.93
N VAL A 235 -2.75 -11.19 -21.96
CA VAL A 235 -1.63 -10.74 -22.80
C VAL A 235 -1.97 -9.40 -23.48
N SER A 236 -3.20 -9.25 -23.99
CA SER A 236 -3.65 -7.98 -24.57
C SER A 236 -3.71 -6.87 -23.53
N GLY A 237 -4.09 -7.21 -22.29
CA GLY A 237 -4.08 -6.32 -21.15
C GLY A 237 -2.68 -5.79 -20.81
N LEU A 238 -1.70 -6.69 -20.75
CA LEU A 238 -0.28 -6.37 -20.59
C LEU A 238 0.23 -5.46 -21.71
N GLN A 239 -0.07 -5.81 -22.97
CA GLN A 239 0.30 -5.00 -24.12
C GLN A 239 -0.29 -3.58 -24.04
N ARG A 240 -1.58 -3.42 -23.71
CA ARG A 240 -2.21 -2.10 -23.53
C ARG A 240 -1.57 -1.31 -22.39
N HIS A 241 -1.46 -1.92 -21.22
CA HIS A 241 -0.90 -1.29 -20.03
C HIS A 241 0.51 -0.74 -20.30
N LEU A 242 1.37 -1.53 -20.95
CA LEU A 242 2.73 -1.10 -21.29
C LEU A 242 2.76 -0.12 -22.47
N ALA A 243 1.83 -0.23 -23.43
CA ALA A 243 1.72 0.73 -24.54
C ALA A 243 1.28 2.12 -24.05
N GLU A 244 0.34 2.20 -23.12
CA GLU A 244 -0.12 3.45 -22.48
C GLU A 244 1.04 4.16 -21.76
N GLN A 245 1.92 3.38 -21.12
CA GLN A 245 3.15 3.88 -20.51
C GLN A 245 4.28 4.15 -21.52
N ARG A 246 4.06 3.89 -22.82
CA ARG A 246 5.06 3.95 -23.90
C ARG A 246 6.27 3.03 -23.67
N ARG A 247 6.08 1.94 -22.92
CA ARG A 247 7.08 0.91 -22.60
C ARG A 247 6.98 -0.31 -23.51
N TYR A 248 5.93 -0.39 -24.31
CA TYR A 248 5.74 -1.40 -25.36
C TYR A 248 5.34 -0.72 -26.67
N ILE A 249 6.03 -1.07 -27.76
CA ILE A 249 5.73 -0.63 -29.12
C ILE A 249 5.54 -1.88 -29.97
N GLY A 250 4.29 -2.22 -30.23
CA GLY A 250 3.90 -3.40 -30.98
C GLY A 250 2.38 -3.56 -31.00
N PRO A 251 1.87 -4.59 -31.69
CA PRO A 251 0.44 -4.84 -31.78
C PRO A 251 -0.15 -5.21 -30.42
N VAL A 252 -1.34 -4.67 -30.14
CA VAL A 252 -2.18 -5.09 -29.01
C VAL A 252 -3.16 -6.15 -29.51
N ASP A 253 -2.67 -7.36 -29.71
CA ASP A 253 -3.40 -8.48 -30.34
C ASP A 253 -3.58 -9.70 -29.42
N GLY A 254 -3.08 -9.61 -28.18
CA GLY A 254 -3.12 -10.71 -27.22
C GLY A 254 -2.18 -11.87 -27.57
N ARG A 255 -1.29 -11.70 -28.56
CA ARG A 255 -0.33 -12.72 -28.96
C ARG A 255 1.07 -12.37 -28.42
N PRO A 256 1.79 -13.33 -27.84
CA PRO A 256 3.18 -13.14 -27.48
C PRO A 256 4.00 -12.75 -28.71
N ASN A 257 4.88 -11.77 -28.53
CA ASN A 257 5.88 -11.38 -29.52
C ASN A 257 7.16 -10.96 -28.79
N PRO A 258 8.32 -10.92 -29.49
CA PRO A 258 9.58 -10.54 -28.85
C PRO A 258 9.51 -9.18 -28.13
N GLY A 259 8.79 -8.21 -28.69
CA GLY A 259 8.65 -6.88 -28.09
C GLY A 259 7.98 -6.89 -26.72
N ILE A 260 6.89 -7.65 -26.55
CA ILE A 260 6.22 -7.74 -25.24
C ILE A 260 7.05 -8.53 -24.24
N ILE A 261 7.74 -9.59 -24.68
CA ILE A 261 8.65 -10.36 -23.83
C ILE A 261 9.79 -9.47 -23.31
N THR A 262 10.41 -8.67 -24.19
CA THR A 262 11.44 -7.71 -23.79
C THR A 262 10.89 -6.67 -22.80
N ALA A 263 9.69 -6.13 -23.03
CA ALA A 263 9.09 -5.17 -22.11
C ALA A 263 8.87 -5.78 -20.72
N LEU A 264 8.39 -7.03 -20.64
CA LEU A 264 8.19 -7.75 -19.37
C LEU A 264 9.52 -8.11 -18.68
N GLN A 265 10.57 -8.41 -19.44
CA GLN A 265 11.92 -8.58 -18.89
C GLN A 265 12.44 -7.29 -18.24
N VAL A 266 12.14 -6.13 -18.84
CA VAL A 266 12.47 -4.82 -18.28
C VAL A 266 11.65 -4.55 -17.01
N GLU A 267 10.35 -4.87 -16.97
CA GLU A 267 9.55 -4.79 -15.74
C GLU A 267 10.18 -5.58 -14.60
N ALA A 268 10.70 -6.77 -14.91
CA ALA A 268 11.36 -7.63 -13.94
C ALA A 268 12.81 -7.22 -13.61
N GLY A 269 13.31 -6.13 -14.18
CA GLY A 269 14.68 -5.63 -13.97
C GLY A 269 15.76 -6.58 -14.50
N ILE A 270 15.49 -7.34 -15.56
CA ILE A 270 16.47 -8.20 -16.25
C ILE A 270 17.27 -7.34 -17.24
N THR A 271 18.58 -7.26 -17.04
CA THR A 271 19.48 -6.39 -17.81
C THR A 271 20.06 -7.05 -19.08
N ASN A 272 20.01 -8.37 -19.20
CA ASN A 272 20.48 -9.14 -20.37
C ASN A 272 19.29 -9.68 -21.18
N THR A 273 18.71 -8.87 -22.05
CA THR A 273 17.58 -9.29 -22.92
C THR A 273 18.11 -9.73 -24.30
N VAL A 274 17.60 -10.84 -24.83
CA VAL A 274 17.99 -11.35 -26.17
C VAL A 274 17.37 -10.44 -27.23
N ALA A 275 18.19 -9.58 -27.83
CA ALA A 275 17.75 -8.58 -28.81
C ALA A 275 17.55 -9.20 -30.20
N THR A 276 16.39 -8.98 -30.82
CA THR A 276 16.31 -8.82 -32.28
C THR A 276 16.95 -7.49 -32.69
N PRO A 277 17.48 -7.35 -33.92
CA PRO A 277 18.25 -6.17 -34.31
C PRO A 277 17.41 -4.91 -34.15
N ARG A 278 17.89 -3.97 -33.33
CA ARG A 278 17.38 -2.60 -33.29
C ARG A 278 17.36 -2.06 -34.72
N PRO A 279 16.23 -1.60 -35.27
CA PRO A 279 16.28 -0.55 -36.28
C PRO A 279 17.12 0.58 -35.68
N GLU A 280 18.06 1.14 -36.44
CA GLU A 280 18.96 2.19 -35.96
C GLU A 280 18.17 3.17 -35.09
N PRO A 281 18.60 3.41 -33.84
CA PRO A 281 17.89 4.35 -33.01
C PRO A 281 17.90 5.69 -33.73
N ARG A 282 16.73 6.14 -34.22
CA ARG A 282 16.49 7.58 -34.30
C ARG A 282 16.89 8.11 -32.95
N ARG A 283 17.90 8.99 -32.91
CA ARG A 283 18.38 9.64 -31.70
C ARG A 283 17.19 10.11 -30.87
N MET A 284 16.77 9.28 -29.92
CA MET A 284 15.89 9.69 -28.85
C MET A 284 16.81 10.39 -27.87
N ALA A 285 16.49 11.64 -27.54
CA ALA A 285 17.22 12.37 -26.51
C ALA A 285 17.31 11.49 -25.25
N PRO A 286 18.49 11.39 -24.62
CA PRO A 286 18.68 10.54 -23.45
C PRO A 286 17.66 10.91 -22.36
N LYS A 287 16.95 9.92 -21.81
CA LYS A 287 16.20 10.08 -20.55
C LYS A 287 17.18 9.80 -19.41
N GLY A 288 17.65 10.87 -18.78
CA GLY A 288 18.66 10.89 -17.73
C GLY A 288 19.60 12.08 -17.95
N PRO A 289 20.18 12.66 -16.88
CA PRO A 289 21.01 13.84 -17.03
C PRO A 289 22.18 13.56 -17.97
N ASP A 290 22.46 14.50 -18.89
CA ASP A 290 23.56 14.37 -19.85
C ASP A 290 24.87 13.91 -19.15
N PRO A 291 25.45 12.75 -19.52
CA PRO A 291 26.69 12.25 -18.90
C PRO A 291 27.84 13.25 -18.93
N GLU A 292 27.90 14.10 -19.95
CA GLU A 292 28.89 15.17 -20.02
C GLU A 292 28.62 16.22 -18.95
N VAL A 293 27.37 16.64 -18.75
CA VAL A 293 26.99 17.54 -17.65
C VAL A 293 27.34 16.94 -16.29
N ILE A 294 27.11 15.63 -16.10
CA ILE A 294 27.48 14.94 -14.86
C ILE A 294 29.00 14.99 -14.63
N ALA A 295 29.80 14.74 -15.67
CA ALA A 295 31.26 14.80 -15.60
C ALA A 295 31.74 16.23 -15.29
N LEU A 296 31.17 17.24 -15.95
CA LEU A 296 31.46 18.66 -15.69
C LEU A 296 31.14 19.03 -14.24
N ALA A 297 29.98 18.63 -13.73
CA ALA A 297 29.56 18.92 -12.36
C ALA A 297 30.44 18.20 -11.31
N THR A 298 30.85 16.96 -11.60
CA THR A 298 31.74 16.20 -10.71
C THR A 298 33.12 16.86 -10.63
N ALA A 299 33.70 17.22 -11.78
CA ALA A 299 34.99 17.92 -11.82
C ALA A 299 34.89 19.32 -11.18
N ALA A 300 33.81 20.05 -11.44
CA ALA A 300 33.54 21.34 -10.81
C ALA A 300 33.49 21.20 -9.28
N ARG A 301 32.74 20.22 -8.76
CA ARG A 301 32.66 19.93 -7.31
C ARG A 301 34.02 19.59 -6.70
N ALA A 302 34.95 19.02 -7.48
CA ALA A 302 36.32 18.77 -7.06
C ALA A 302 37.26 20.00 -7.15
N GLY A 303 36.73 21.17 -7.55
CA GLY A 303 37.48 22.44 -7.59
C GLY A 303 38.00 22.84 -8.97
N ASP A 304 37.67 22.11 -10.03
CA ASP A 304 38.07 22.49 -11.39
C ASP A 304 37.26 23.69 -11.89
N ARG A 305 37.89 24.87 -11.84
CA ARG A 305 37.29 26.14 -12.28
C ARG A 305 36.99 26.19 -13.77
N ARG A 306 37.75 25.48 -14.60
CA ARG A 306 37.50 25.45 -16.06
C ARG A 306 36.25 24.63 -16.34
N LYS A 307 36.10 23.48 -15.68
CA LYS A 307 34.90 22.63 -15.81
C LYS A 307 33.66 23.29 -15.21
N LEU A 308 33.82 24.06 -14.13
CA LEU A 308 32.75 24.92 -13.62
C LEU A 308 32.31 25.98 -14.64
N ALA A 309 33.24 26.68 -15.29
CA ALA A 309 32.91 27.69 -16.30
C ALA A 309 32.19 27.07 -17.51
N GLU A 310 32.61 25.87 -17.93
CA GLU A 310 31.98 25.10 -19.00
C GLU A 310 30.54 24.67 -18.62
N LEU A 311 30.35 24.14 -17.41
CA LEU A 311 29.03 23.83 -16.87
C LEU A 311 28.12 25.06 -16.81
N LYS A 312 28.66 26.19 -16.32
CA LYS A 312 27.92 27.45 -16.27
C LYS A 312 27.54 27.93 -17.67
N GLY A 313 28.43 27.83 -18.65
CA GLY A 313 28.14 28.19 -20.03
C GLY A 313 26.96 27.40 -20.61
N ARG A 314 26.90 26.09 -20.34
CA ARG A 314 25.74 25.25 -20.72
C ARG A 314 24.46 25.66 -19.99
N ALA A 315 24.55 25.92 -18.68
CA ALA A 315 23.41 26.39 -17.89
C ALA A 315 22.88 27.75 -18.39
N ASP A 316 23.78 28.68 -18.74
CA ASP A 316 23.42 29.98 -19.31
C ASP A 316 22.72 29.82 -20.67
N ALA A 317 23.12 28.83 -21.48
CA ALA A 317 22.46 28.46 -22.73
C ALA A 317 21.09 27.77 -22.56
N GLY A 318 20.63 27.54 -21.33
CA GLY A 318 19.30 27.01 -21.04
C GLY A 318 19.20 25.49 -21.01
N ASP A 319 20.33 24.78 -20.99
CA ASP A 319 20.37 23.34 -20.78
C ASP A 319 19.83 22.98 -19.38
N ALA A 320 18.71 22.26 -19.33
CA ALA A 320 18.00 21.95 -18.10
C ALA A 320 18.80 21.04 -17.14
N ASP A 321 19.62 20.13 -17.67
CA ASP A 321 20.49 19.27 -16.87
C ASP A 321 21.65 20.08 -16.32
N ALA A 322 22.26 20.93 -17.15
CA ALA A 322 23.33 21.82 -16.71
C ALA A 322 22.85 22.82 -15.67
N LEU A 323 21.66 23.40 -15.83
CA LEU A 323 21.01 24.26 -14.85
C LEU A 323 20.82 23.54 -13.51
N THR A 324 20.31 22.30 -13.54
CA THR A 324 20.10 21.49 -12.33
C THR A 324 21.42 21.12 -11.65
N ALA A 325 22.40 20.70 -12.42
CA ALA A 325 23.70 20.31 -11.90
C ALA A 325 24.48 21.52 -11.34
N TYR A 326 24.41 22.66 -12.02
CA TYR A 326 24.97 23.92 -11.55
C TYR A 326 24.29 24.37 -10.25
N ALA A 327 22.96 24.33 -10.17
CA ALA A 327 22.21 24.66 -8.96
C ALA A 327 22.65 23.82 -7.75
N ARG A 328 22.85 22.50 -7.94
CA ARG A 328 23.31 21.58 -6.89
C ARG A 328 24.70 21.89 -6.35
N LEU A 329 25.55 22.61 -7.09
CA LEU A 329 26.85 23.06 -6.57
C LEU A 329 26.70 24.19 -5.55
N PHE A 330 25.63 24.99 -5.64
CA PHE A 330 25.39 26.12 -4.73
C PHE A 330 24.27 25.84 -3.71
N ASN A 331 23.51 24.76 -3.88
CA ASN A 331 22.44 24.38 -2.97
C ASN A 331 22.98 24.12 -1.54
N PRO A 332 22.57 24.89 -0.51
CA PRO A 332 23.08 24.76 0.86
C PRO A 332 22.72 23.44 1.56
N VAL A 333 21.71 22.72 1.06
CA VAL A 333 21.35 21.39 1.58
C VAL A 333 22.34 20.33 1.11
N MET A 334 22.91 20.49 -0.09
CA MET A 334 23.81 19.51 -0.72
C MET A 334 25.29 19.90 -0.65
N ASN A 335 25.59 21.21 -0.69
CA ASN A 335 26.93 21.75 -0.63
C ASN A 335 27.27 22.16 0.80
N LYS A 336 28.22 21.44 1.41
CA LYS A 336 28.72 21.69 2.78
C LYS A 336 29.73 22.82 2.89
N GLY A 337 30.09 23.47 1.77
CA GLY A 337 31.06 24.56 1.76
C GLY A 337 32.50 24.15 1.48
N ASP A 338 32.76 22.88 1.17
CA ASP A 338 34.13 22.33 1.09
C ASP A 338 34.97 22.93 -0.04
N VAL A 339 34.32 23.34 -1.14
CA VAL A 339 34.98 23.86 -2.36
C VAL A 339 34.38 25.18 -2.85
N PHE A 340 33.07 25.35 -2.68
CA PHE A 340 32.36 26.60 -2.98
C PHE A 340 31.51 26.98 -1.78
N ALA A 341 31.42 28.27 -1.48
CA ALA A 341 30.39 28.74 -0.56
C ALA A 341 29.00 28.42 -1.14
N PRO A 342 28.09 27.83 -0.35
CA PRO A 342 26.72 27.65 -0.80
C PRO A 342 26.06 29.02 -1.03
N ASP A 343 25.22 29.09 -2.06
CA ASP A 343 24.44 30.27 -2.40
C ASP A 343 23.05 29.80 -2.85
N ALA A 344 22.09 29.93 -1.94
CA ALA A 344 20.73 29.46 -2.17
C ALA A 344 20.04 30.27 -3.27
N GLN A 345 20.37 31.56 -3.44
CA GLN A 345 19.78 32.39 -4.51
C GLN A 345 20.23 31.91 -5.89
N VAL A 346 21.51 31.59 -6.05
CA VAL A 346 22.02 30.99 -7.29
C VAL A 346 21.33 29.65 -7.55
N ALA A 347 21.19 28.82 -6.51
CA ALA A 347 20.54 27.52 -6.63
C ALA A 347 19.06 27.64 -7.06
N VAL A 348 18.23 28.42 -6.35
CA VAL A 348 16.80 28.55 -6.70
C VAL A 348 16.59 29.20 -8.06
N ALA A 349 17.41 30.18 -8.44
CA ALA A 349 17.31 30.81 -9.76
C ALA A 349 17.60 29.82 -10.89
N ALA A 350 18.62 28.96 -10.73
CA ALA A 350 18.95 27.93 -11.70
C ALA A 350 17.91 26.80 -11.72
N TYR A 351 17.41 26.35 -10.56
CA TYR A 351 16.34 25.36 -10.50
C TYR A 351 15.02 25.85 -11.10
N GLU A 352 14.62 27.09 -10.87
CA GLU A 352 13.41 27.67 -11.49
C GLU A 352 13.53 27.73 -13.01
N ARG A 353 14.71 28.10 -13.52
CA ARG A 353 14.99 28.06 -14.97
C ARG A 353 14.93 26.64 -15.51
N ALA A 354 15.47 25.66 -14.79
CA ALA A 354 15.38 24.25 -15.17
C ALA A 354 13.92 23.75 -15.16
N ALA A 355 13.13 24.14 -14.17
CA ALA A 355 11.70 23.82 -14.08
C ALA A 355 10.88 24.48 -15.21
N ALA A 356 11.23 25.70 -15.60
CA ALA A 356 10.67 26.37 -16.77
C ALA A 356 11.03 25.62 -18.07
N ALA A 357 12.24 25.06 -18.14
CA ALA A 357 12.70 24.20 -19.23
C ALA A 357 12.17 22.75 -19.17
N GLY A 358 11.29 22.44 -18.21
CA GLY A 358 10.60 21.14 -18.12
C GLY A 358 11.20 20.12 -17.15
N ASN A 359 12.18 20.49 -16.34
CA ASN A 359 12.77 19.60 -15.33
C ASN A 359 11.93 19.62 -14.03
N GLY A 360 11.13 18.57 -13.82
CA GLY A 360 10.23 18.48 -12.65
C GLY A 360 10.97 18.31 -11.32
N MET A 361 12.08 17.57 -11.31
CA MET A 361 12.95 17.42 -10.13
C MET A 361 13.48 18.78 -9.66
N ALA A 362 13.92 19.64 -10.58
CA ALA A 362 14.37 20.99 -10.25
C ALA A 362 13.27 21.84 -9.59
N ALA A 363 12.01 21.69 -10.03
CA ALA A 363 10.88 22.33 -9.37
C ALA A 363 10.73 21.89 -7.91
N GLY A 364 10.87 20.59 -7.62
CA GLY A 364 10.84 20.06 -6.25
C GLY A 364 11.99 20.57 -5.38
N GLU A 365 13.21 20.59 -5.91
CA GLU A 365 14.40 21.07 -5.19
C GLU A 365 14.30 22.58 -4.85
N ALA A 366 13.79 23.39 -5.79
CA ALA A 366 13.49 24.80 -5.52
C ALA A 366 12.40 24.96 -4.45
N ALA A 367 11.35 24.14 -4.49
CA ALA A 367 10.28 24.18 -3.50
C ALA A 367 10.81 23.96 -2.07
N VAL A 368 11.70 22.98 -1.88
CA VAL A 368 12.33 22.71 -0.58
C VAL A 368 13.11 23.92 -0.06
N LEU A 369 13.89 24.58 -0.93
CA LEU A 369 14.67 25.76 -0.55
C LEU A 369 13.77 26.93 -0.12
N TYR A 370 12.67 27.18 -0.84
CA TYR A 370 11.71 28.22 -0.46
C TYR A 370 10.92 27.90 0.80
N ASP A 371 10.48 26.65 0.99
CA ASP A 371 9.72 26.31 2.20
C ASP A 371 10.58 26.40 3.47
N SER A 372 11.84 25.97 3.36
CA SER A 372 12.76 26.00 4.50
C SER A 372 13.39 27.38 4.73
N GLY A 373 13.44 28.25 3.70
CA GLY A 373 14.15 29.53 3.78
C GLY A 373 15.65 29.35 3.97
N TYR A 374 16.26 28.42 3.23
CA TYR A 374 17.67 28.09 3.39
C TYR A 374 18.61 29.21 2.89
N GLY A 375 19.70 29.44 3.63
CA GLY A 375 20.76 30.36 3.22
C GLY A 375 20.28 31.80 3.05
N ASN A 376 20.55 32.38 1.88
CA ASN A 376 20.17 33.74 1.49
C ASN A 376 18.82 33.83 0.74
N VAL A 377 17.99 32.79 0.82
CA VAL A 377 16.63 32.78 0.27
C VAL A 377 15.62 32.91 1.41
N ALA A 378 14.73 33.89 1.31
CA ALA A 378 13.66 34.07 2.27
C ALA A 378 12.64 32.93 2.17
N LYS A 379 12.11 32.51 3.32
CA LYS A 379 11.04 31.52 3.39
C LYS A 379 9.79 32.02 2.65
N ASP A 380 9.35 31.27 1.65
CA ASP A 380 8.15 31.54 0.85
C ASP A 380 7.35 30.24 0.60
N PRO A 381 6.47 29.87 1.54
CA PRO A 381 5.71 28.63 1.42
C PRO A 381 4.71 28.63 0.27
N ARG A 382 4.26 29.81 -0.19
CA ARG A 382 3.35 29.93 -1.34
C ARG A 382 4.08 29.58 -2.62
N LYS A 383 5.26 30.16 -2.82
CA LYS A 383 6.10 29.84 -3.96
C LYS A 383 6.55 28.38 -3.94
N ALA A 384 6.87 27.84 -2.75
CA ALA A 384 7.18 26.43 -2.60
C ALA A 384 6.03 25.51 -3.02
N ALA A 385 4.80 25.77 -2.55
CA ALA A 385 3.62 24.98 -2.93
C ALA A 385 3.35 25.03 -4.45
N ALA A 386 3.47 26.21 -5.07
CA ALA A 386 3.31 26.37 -6.50
C ALA A 386 4.37 25.57 -7.30
N LEU A 387 5.62 25.60 -6.86
CA LEU A 387 6.72 24.84 -7.46
C LEU A 387 6.55 23.33 -7.26
N ALA A 388 6.06 22.88 -6.10
CA ALA A 388 5.76 21.48 -5.85
C ALA A 388 4.66 20.96 -6.79
N LEU A 389 3.57 21.72 -6.96
CA LEU A 389 2.53 21.39 -7.95
C LEU A 389 3.04 21.43 -9.39
N ARG A 390 3.96 22.35 -9.71
CA ARG A 390 4.64 22.38 -11.01
C ARG A 390 5.47 21.11 -11.24
N GLY A 391 6.14 20.58 -10.22
CA GLY A 391 6.83 19.29 -10.30
C GLY A 391 5.89 18.13 -10.61
N ILE A 392 4.70 18.11 -10.00
CA ILE A 392 3.63 17.14 -10.33
C ILE A 392 3.18 17.30 -11.79
N ASP A 393 2.95 18.53 -12.25
CA ASP A 393 2.56 18.81 -13.64
C ASP A 393 3.63 18.34 -14.64
N LEU A 394 4.90 18.38 -14.23
CA LEU A 394 6.06 17.91 -14.99
C LEU A 394 6.35 16.42 -14.82
N LYS A 395 5.47 15.66 -14.15
CA LYS A 395 5.58 14.20 -13.98
C LYS A 395 6.82 13.76 -13.22
N ASP A 396 7.22 14.55 -12.23
CA ASP A 396 8.31 14.14 -11.35
C ASP A 396 7.80 13.20 -10.24
N ASP A 397 8.35 11.99 -10.23
CA ASP A 397 7.98 10.95 -9.26
C ASP A 397 8.52 11.27 -7.86
N GLN A 398 9.63 12.00 -7.76
CA GLN A 398 10.30 12.30 -6.50
C GLN A 398 9.52 13.33 -5.66
N ILE A 399 9.05 14.43 -6.25
CA ILE A 399 8.16 15.38 -5.55
C ILE A 399 6.84 14.71 -5.18
N THR A 400 6.31 13.82 -6.03
CA THR A 400 5.11 13.04 -5.73
C THR A 400 5.33 12.18 -4.48
N PHE A 401 6.46 11.49 -4.41
CA PHE A 401 6.88 10.72 -3.24
C PHE A 401 7.00 11.60 -1.98
N TRP A 402 7.68 12.75 -2.08
CA TRP A 402 7.85 13.68 -0.95
C TRP A 402 6.56 14.27 -0.39
N LEU A 403 5.51 14.40 -1.20
CA LEU A 403 4.22 14.94 -0.77
C LEU A 403 3.30 13.87 -0.18
N LEU A 404 3.34 12.66 -0.74
CA LEU A 404 2.44 11.58 -0.33
C LEU A 404 2.92 10.85 0.92
N PHE A 405 4.24 10.70 1.09
CA PHE A 405 4.83 9.93 2.18
C PHE A 405 5.44 10.87 3.23
N PRO A 406 4.88 10.93 4.45
CA PRO A 406 5.32 11.90 5.47
C PRO A 406 6.77 11.67 5.92
N GLU A 407 7.30 10.46 5.79
CA GLU A 407 8.70 10.13 6.11
C GLU A 407 9.68 10.63 5.04
N ALA A 408 9.19 10.98 3.86
CA ALA A 408 10.00 11.29 2.68
C ALA A 408 10.26 12.79 2.48
N GLY A 409 9.42 13.66 3.02
CA GLY A 409 9.50 15.11 2.84
C GLY A 409 9.14 15.86 4.11
N HIS A 410 10.06 16.72 4.57
CA HIS A 410 9.83 17.61 5.70
C HIS A 410 9.39 18.96 5.17
N TRP A 411 8.09 19.20 5.17
CA TRP A 411 7.49 20.46 4.75
C TRP A 411 6.91 21.20 5.94
N SER A 412 7.01 22.52 5.93
CA SER A 412 6.48 23.35 7.00
C SER A 412 4.96 23.46 6.97
N ASP A 413 4.38 23.78 8.12
CA ASP A 413 2.94 24.06 8.27
C ASP A 413 2.43 25.10 7.26
N GLY A 414 3.23 26.16 7.05
CA GLY A 414 2.94 27.20 6.07
C GLY A 414 2.88 26.67 4.63
N PHE A 415 3.69 25.67 4.29
CA PHE A 415 3.66 25.03 2.97
C PHE A 415 2.38 24.22 2.80
N TRP A 416 2.01 23.43 3.80
CA TRP A 416 0.77 22.65 3.73
C TRP A 416 -0.46 23.54 3.59
N GLY A 417 -0.48 24.68 4.29
CA GLY A 417 -1.55 25.65 4.13
C GLY A 417 -1.59 26.31 2.75
N ALA A 418 -0.42 26.68 2.22
CA ALA A 418 -0.32 27.21 0.86
C ALA A 418 -0.76 26.18 -0.19
N LEU A 419 -0.40 24.91 0.00
CA LEU A 419 -0.78 23.82 -0.89
C LEU A 419 -2.29 23.56 -0.85
N GLN A 420 -2.91 23.59 0.33
CA GLN A 420 -4.37 23.53 0.47
C GLN A 420 -5.05 24.69 -0.27
N ALA A 421 -4.54 25.92 -0.14
CA ALA A 421 -5.07 27.08 -0.84
C ALA A 421 -4.95 26.97 -2.38
N GLU A 422 -3.80 26.49 -2.87
CA GLU A 422 -3.58 26.22 -4.30
C GLU A 422 -4.55 25.15 -4.83
N LEU A 423 -4.70 24.04 -4.09
CA LEU A 423 -5.63 22.97 -4.47
C LEU A 423 -7.09 23.43 -4.40
N THR A 424 -7.42 24.34 -3.47
CA THR A 424 -8.75 24.97 -3.40
C THR A 424 -9.04 25.80 -4.65
N THR A 425 -8.08 26.64 -5.04
CA THR A 425 -8.17 27.48 -6.25
C THR A 425 -8.35 26.63 -7.51
N ARG A 426 -7.77 25.42 -7.52
CA ARG A 426 -7.86 24.46 -8.61
C ARG A 426 -9.09 23.53 -8.52
N GLY A 427 -9.91 23.65 -7.48
CA GLY A 427 -11.13 22.87 -7.29
C GLY A 427 -10.94 21.44 -6.74
N PHE A 428 -9.77 21.13 -6.17
CA PHE A 428 -9.45 19.81 -5.63
C PHE A 428 -9.57 19.70 -4.10
N TYR A 429 -9.58 20.83 -3.39
CA TYR A 429 -9.71 20.89 -1.92
C TYR A 429 -10.86 21.83 -1.56
N THR A 430 -11.76 21.41 -0.67
CA THR A 430 -13.00 22.15 -0.35
C THR A 430 -13.16 22.48 1.13
N LEU A 431 -12.24 22.00 1.97
CA LEU A 431 -12.25 22.27 3.40
C LEU A 431 -11.49 23.58 3.71
N PRO A 432 -11.65 24.14 4.92
CA PRO A 432 -10.81 25.25 5.37
C PRO A 432 -9.31 24.91 5.31
N VAL A 433 -8.48 25.95 5.11
CA VAL A 433 -7.02 25.84 5.16
C VAL A 433 -6.58 25.75 6.63
N GLU A 434 -5.84 24.70 6.96
CA GLU A 434 -5.46 24.35 8.35
C GLU A 434 -3.94 24.45 8.60
N ASN A 435 -3.15 24.88 7.60
CA ASN A 435 -1.68 24.96 7.68
C ASN A 435 -1.04 23.65 8.20
N THR A 436 -1.59 22.50 7.85
CA THR A 436 -1.09 21.21 8.34
C THR A 436 -1.34 20.10 7.34
N ARG A 437 -0.49 19.07 7.37
CA ARG A 437 -0.69 17.85 6.59
C ARG A 437 -1.81 17.03 7.22
N ASN A 438 -2.95 16.94 6.55
CA ASN A 438 -4.08 16.12 6.96
C ASN A 438 -4.52 15.13 5.85
N PRO A 439 -5.34 14.10 6.17
CA PRO A 439 -5.81 13.14 5.16
C PRO A 439 -6.59 13.77 4.00
N ALA A 440 -7.23 14.92 4.23
CA ALA A 440 -8.00 15.63 3.21
C ALA A 440 -7.10 16.25 2.13
N VAL A 441 -6.00 16.91 2.50
CA VAL A 441 -5.06 17.48 1.52
C VAL A 441 -4.36 16.38 0.72
N ILE A 442 -4.07 15.23 1.35
CA ILE A 442 -3.50 14.07 0.65
C ILE A 442 -4.49 13.47 -0.36
N THR A 443 -5.77 13.38 0.01
CA THR A 443 -6.83 12.95 -0.92
C THR A 443 -6.95 13.92 -2.10
N ALA A 444 -6.95 15.23 -1.83
CA ALA A 444 -6.97 16.27 -2.86
C ALA A 444 -5.76 16.21 -3.80
N LEU A 445 -4.56 15.99 -3.26
CA LEU A 445 -3.33 15.80 -4.04
C LEU A 445 -3.41 14.58 -4.96
N ARG A 446 -3.90 13.44 -4.47
CA ARG A 446 -4.09 12.24 -5.30
C ARG A 446 -5.09 12.49 -6.42
N ALA A 447 -6.19 13.20 -6.14
CA ALA A 447 -7.16 13.60 -7.15
C ALA A 447 -6.54 14.55 -8.19
N TYR A 448 -5.73 15.51 -7.74
CA TYR A 448 -4.99 16.41 -8.63
C TYR A 448 -4.03 15.66 -9.54
N MET A 449 -3.22 14.75 -8.98
CA MET A 449 -2.27 13.92 -9.73
C MET A 449 -2.99 13.06 -10.78
N LYS A 450 -4.13 12.45 -10.41
CA LYS A 450 -4.97 11.68 -11.34
C LYS A 450 -5.59 12.53 -12.45
N ALA A 451 -5.95 13.78 -12.17
CA ALA A 451 -6.45 14.69 -13.20
C ALA A 451 -5.36 15.14 -14.18
N LYS A 452 -4.09 15.09 -13.75
CA LYS A 452 -2.95 15.45 -14.59
C LYS A 452 -2.38 14.25 -15.34
N SER A 453 -2.55 13.02 -14.83
CA SER A 453 -1.91 11.78 -15.31
C SER A 453 -2.03 11.56 -16.81
#